data_AF-B1AAS4-F1
#
_entry.id   AF-B1AAS4-F1
#
_cell.length_a   1.000
_cell.length_b   1.000
_cell.length_c   1.000
_cell.angle_alpha   90.00
_cell.angle_beta   90.00
_cell.angle_gamma   90.00
#
_symmetry.space_group_name_H-M   'P 1'
#
loop_
_entity.id
_entity.type
_entity.pdbx_description
1 polymer ?
#
loop_
_entity_poly.entity_id
_entity_poly.type
_entity_poly.pdbx_seq_one_letter_code
_entity_poly.pdbx_strand_id
1 'polypeptide(L)'
;GHLKLGKLVLLYDSNDISLDGPTSQSFTEDVKGRFESYGWQHILVKDGNDLEAIAAAIEAAKAETDKPTIIEVKTIIGFGAEKQGTSSVHGAPLGAEGITFAKKAYGWEYPDFTVPAEVADRFASDLQARGAKAEEAWNDLFAKYEVEYPELAAEYKEAF
;
A
#
# COMPACT_ATOMS: atom_id res chain seq x y z
N GLY A 1 19.20 -1.13 3.72
CA GLY A 1 19.79 -0.77 2.43
C GLY A 1 21.07 -1.51 2.07
N HIS A 2 21.70 -2.33 2.94
CA HIS A 2 22.97 -3.02 2.61
C HIS A 2 22.95 -3.76 1.25
N LEU A 3 21.89 -4.55 0.98
CA LEU A 3 21.73 -5.30 -0.27
C LEU A 3 21.18 -4.47 -1.44
N LYS A 4 20.89 -3.17 -1.24
CA LYS A 4 20.38 -2.27 -2.30
C LYS A 4 19.18 -2.84 -3.08
N LEU A 5 18.19 -3.36 -2.36
CA LEU A 5 16.98 -3.94 -2.95
C LEU A 5 16.06 -2.85 -3.55
N GLY A 6 16.43 -2.25 -4.67
CA GLY A 6 15.70 -1.13 -5.30
C GLY A 6 14.30 -1.45 -5.81
N LYS A 7 13.91 -2.73 -5.85
CA LYS A 7 12.54 -3.16 -6.16
C LYS A 7 11.65 -3.25 -4.92
N LEU A 8 12.19 -3.07 -3.72
CA LEU A 8 11.44 -3.10 -2.46
C LEU A 8 10.92 -1.70 -2.13
N VAL A 9 9.60 -1.57 -2.15
CA VAL A 9 8.89 -0.35 -1.72
C VAL A 9 7.98 -0.71 -0.55
N LEU A 10 8.18 -0.03 0.59
CA LEU A 10 7.37 -0.15 1.79
C LEU A 10 6.43 1.05 1.90
N LEU A 11 5.12 0.82 2.01
CA LEU A 11 4.15 1.84 2.40
C LEU A 11 3.98 1.78 3.92
N TYR A 12 4.35 2.86 4.62
CA TYR A 12 4.21 2.98 6.07
C TYR A 12 3.00 3.87 6.38
N ASP A 13 1.94 3.26 6.94
CA ASP A 13 0.80 3.97 7.50
C ASP A 13 1.20 4.67 8.81
N SER A 14 1.49 5.96 8.73
CA SER A 14 2.00 6.80 9.81
C SER A 14 0.87 7.65 10.39
N ASN A 15 0.08 7.05 11.28
CA ASN A 15 -1.16 7.63 11.82
C ASN A 15 -1.07 8.14 13.28
N ASP A 16 0.12 8.12 13.87
CA ASP A 16 0.45 8.59 15.23
C ASP A 16 -0.27 7.85 16.38
N ILE A 17 -0.88 6.70 16.12
CA ILE A 17 -1.61 5.90 17.11
C ILE A 17 -1.08 4.46 17.17
N SER A 18 -0.84 4.00 18.39
CA SER A 18 -0.65 2.58 18.73
C SER A 18 -1.87 2.05 19.49
N LEU A 19 -1.86 0.76 19.86
CA LEU A 19 -2.94 0.15 20.61
C LEU A 19 -3.20 0.85 21.95
N ASP A 20 -2.15 1.22 22.68
CA ASP A 20 -2.26 1.83 24.01
C ASP A 20 -2.51 3.34 23.98
N GLY A 21 -2.44 4.00 22.81
CA GLY A 21 -2.66 5.44 22.69
C GLY A 21 -1.74 6.11 21.67
N PRO A 22 -1.50 7.43 21.80
CA PRO A 22 -0.56 8.15 20.95
C PRO A 22 0.83 7.53 20.94
N THR A 23 1.42 7.38 19.76
CA THR A 23 2.80 6.91 19.60
C THR A 23 3.78 7.80 20.37
N SER A 24 3.48 9.08 20.56
CA SER A 24 4.31 10.01 21.33
C SER A 24 4.60 9.59 22.78
N GLN A 25 3.86 8.62 23.34
CA GLN A 25 4.12 8.08 24.68
C GLN A 25 5.20 6.98 24.71
N SER A 26 5.51 6.36 23.56
CA SER A 26 6.39 5.17 23.50
C SER A 26 7.31 5.10 22.27
N PHE A 27 7.06 5.91 21.24
CA PHE A 27 7.71 5.88 19.95
C PHE A 27 7.77 7.30 19.35
N THR A 28 8.86 8.02 19.68
CA THR A 28 9.11 9.42 19.30
C THR A 28 10.37 9.58 18.45
N GLU A 29 10.88 8.50 17.88
CA GLU A 29 12.09 8.53 17.07
C GLU A 29 11.86 9.16 15.69
N ASP A 30 12.96 9.56 15.04
CA ASP A 30 12.96 10.00 13.65
C ASP A 30 13.04 8.79 12.70
N VAL A 31 11.87 8.32 12.26
CA VAL A 31 11.76 7.20 11.31
C VAL A 31 12.49 7.51 10.00
N LYS A 32 12.38 8.74 9.50
CA LYS A 32 13.11 9.18 8.30
C LYS A 32 14.60 9.02 8.51
N GLY A 33 15.13 9.63 9.57
CA GLY A 33 16.56 9.57 9.89
C GLY A 33 17.07 8.14 10.06
N ARG A 34 16.29 7.28 10.73
CA ARG A 34 16.64 5.86 10.88
C ARG A 34 16.71 5.12 9.54
N PHE A 35 15.71 5.26 8.67
CA PHE A 35 15.71 4.56 7.38
C PHE A 35 16.78 5.11 6.42
N GLU A 36 16.98 6.42 6.37
CA GLU A 36 18.06 7.03 5.60
C GLU A 36 19.44 6.52 6.07
N SER A 37 19.64 6.35 7.39
CA SER A 37 20.89 5.77 7.94
C SER A 37 21.14 4.32 7.50
N TYR A 38 20.08 3.57 7.20
CA TYR A 38 20.19 2.21 6.65
C TYR A 38 20.46 2.19 5.13
N GLY A 39 20.55 3.36 4.48
CA GLY A 39 20.69 3.48 3.03
C GLY A 39 19.38 3.25 2.28
N TRP A 40 18.24 3.63 2.85
CA TRP A 40 16.96 3.66 2.15
C TRP A 40 16.68 5.06 1.58
N GLN A 41 15.81 5.13 0.57
CA GLN A 41 15.12 6.36 0.21
C GLN A 41 13.91 6.52 1.17
N HIS A 42 13.69 7.74 1.68
CA HIS A 42 12.49 8.10 2.41
C HIS A 42 11.69 9.12 1.58
N ILE A 43 10.39 8.89 1.46
CA ILE A 43 9.45 9.81 0.82
C ILE A 43 8.31 10.06 1.81
N LEU A 44 7.95 11.34 2.02
CA LEU A 44 6.82 11.72 2.87
C LEU A 44 5.64 12.14 2.00
N VAL A 45 4.52 11.44 2.15
CA VAL A 45 3.19 11.88 1.70
C VAL A 45 2.46 12.49 2.89
N LYS A 46 2.25 13.80 2.84
CA LYS A 46 1.69 14.58 3.97
C LYS A 46 0.19 14.39 4.17
N ASP A 47 -0.54 14.05 3.12
CA ASP A 47 -1.97 13.78 3.16
C ASP A 47 -2.24 12.41 2.54
N GLY A 48 -2.60 11.44 3.39
CA GLY A 48 -2.90 10.07 2.97
C GLY A 48 -4.21 9.90 2.20
N ASN A 49 -5.02 10.96 2.06
CA ASN A 49 -6.18 10.97 1.17
C ASN A 49 -5.88 11.57 -0.21
N ASP A 50 -4.67 12.10 -0.42
CA ASP A 50 -4.22 12.58 -1.74
C ASP A 50 -3.67 11.42 -2.58
N LEU A 51 -4.54 10.85 -3.41
CA LEU A 51 -4.20 9.70 -4.26
C LEU A 51 -3.14 10.04 -5.32
N GLU A 52 -3.06 11.29 -5.77
CA GLU A 52 -2.06 11.73 -6.75
C GLU A 52 -0.68 11.81 -6.10
N ALA A 53 -0.59 12.34 -4.88
CA ALA A 53 0.65 12.37 -4.11
C ALA A 53 1.17 10.96 -3.80
N ILE A 54 0.29 10.02 -3.45
CA ILE A 54 0.66 8.61 -3.23
C ILE A 54 1.18 7.99 -4.53
N ALA A 55 0.47 8.17 -5.65
CA ALA A 55 0.89 7.65 -6.94
C ALA A 55 2.25 8.21 -7.37
N ALA A 56 2.47 9.52 -7.22
CA ALA A 56 3.74 10.17 -7.51
C ALA A 56 4.88 9.64 -6.62
N ALA A 57 4.63 9.39 -5.34
CA ALA A 57 5.60 8.80 -4.44
C ALA A 57 5.99 7.37 -4.84
N ILE A 58 5.02 6.54 -5.25
CA ILE A 58 5.28 5.18 -5.73
C ILE A 58 6.11 5.19 -7.02
N GLU A 59 5.83 6.11 -7.96
CA GLU A 59 6.62 6.22 -9.19
C GLU A 59 8.04 6.73 -8.90
N ALA A 60 8.20 7.70 -7.97
CA ALA A 60 9.52 8.14 -7.52
C ALA A 60 10.31 7.01 -6.81
N ALA A 61 9.62 6.15 -6.06
CA ALA A 61 10.22 4.98 -5.42
C ALA A 61 10.71 3.95 -6.45
N LYS A 62 9.90 3.64 -7.47
CA LYS A 62 10.31 2.72 -8.55
C LYS A 62 11.47 3.25 -9.39
N ALA A 63 11.59 4.57 -9.50
CA ALA A 63 12.68 5.22 -10.24
C ALA A 63 14.03 5.15 -9.50
N GLU A 64 14.02 4.96 -8.17
CA GLU A 64 15.22 4.74 -7.37
C GLU A 64 15.58 3.25 -7.36
N THR A 65 16.55 2.86 -8.19
CA THR A 65 16.93 1.45 -8.36
C THR A 65 18.07 1.00 -7.45
N ASP A 66 18.75 1.92 -6.77
CA ASP A 66 19.93 1.61 -5.94
C ASP A 66 19.61 1.48 -4.45
N LYS A 67 18.38 1.80 -4.03
CA LYS A 67 17.96 1.79 -2.63
C LYS A 67 16.54 1.24 -2.51
N PRO A 68 16.24 0.43 -1.48
CA PRO A 68 14.86 0.21 -1.09
C PRO A 68 14.23 1.53 -0.61
N THR A 69 12.92 1.67 -0.77
CA THR A 69 12.18 2.90 -0.43
C THR A 69 11.17 2.65 0.66
N ILE A 70 11.12 3.55 1.65
CA ILE A 70 9.98 3.70 2.56
C ILE A 70 9.21 4.96 2.16
N ILE A 71 7.92 4.80 1.91
CA ILE A 71 6.98 5.90 1.71
C ILE A 71 6.18 6.02 3.00
N GLU A 72 6.46 7.05 3.77
CA GLU A 72 5.68 7.41 4.94
C GLU A 72 4.43 8.17 4.50
N VAL A 73 3.27 7.57 4.73
CA VAL A 73 1.97 8.15 4.39
C VAL A 73 1.31 8.59 5.68
N LYS A 74 1.14 9.91 5.87
CA LYS A 74 0.43 10.44 7.03
C LYS A 74 -1.06 10.25 6.86
N THR A 75 -1.67 9.43 7.71
CA THR A 75 -3.11 9.16 7.69
C THR A 75 -3.75 9.51 9.02
N ILE A 76 -5.07 9.42 9.07
CA ILE A 76 -5.85 9.50 10.31
C ILE A 76 -6.46 8.11 10.52
N ILE A 77 -6.08 7.43 11.62
CA ILE A 77 -6.66 6.11 11.93
C ILE A 77 -8.18 6.23 12.11
N GLY A 78 -8.94 5.35 11.48
CA GLY A 78 -10.40 5.38 11.49
C GLY A 78 -11.00 6.67 10.93
N PHE A 79 -10.31 7.34 9.99
CA PHE A 79 -10.80 8.53 9.27
C PHE A 79 -12.29 8.40 8.94
N GLY A 80 -13.10 9.41 9.29
CA GLY A 80 -14.55 9.44 9.12
C GLY A 80 -15.36 8.94 10.32
N ALA A 81 -14.78 8.10 11.19
CA ALA A 81 -15.46 7.70 12.43
C ALA A 81 -15.45 8.83 13.48
N GLU A 82 -16.40 8.80 14.41
CA GLU A 82 -16.50 9.80 15.49
C GLU A 82 -15.22 9.89 16.33
N LYS A 83 -14.56 8.74 16.56
CA LYS A 83 -13.34 8.61 17.36
C LYS A 83 -12.07 8.48 16.49
N GLN A 84 -12.10 8.97 15.25
CA GLN A 84 -10.92 8.99 14.38
C GLN A 84 -9.71 9.63 15.09
N GLY A 85 -8.49 9.17 14.78
CA GLY A 85 -7.27 9.69 15.39
C GLY A 85 -7.06 9.28 16.85
N THR A 86 -7.76 8.23 17.33
CA THR A 86 -7.60 7.70 18.69
C THR A 86 -7.36 6.20 18.68
N SER A 87 -6.76 5.64 19.74
CA SER A 87 -6.57 4.19 19.86
C SER A 87 -7.88 3.40 19.96
N SER A 88 -9.00 4.06 20.27
CA SER A 88 -10.29 3.39 20.42
C SER A 88 -10.83 2.77 19.13
N VAL A 89 -10.35 3.23 17.96
CA VAL A 89 -10.72 2.67 16.64
C VAL A 89 -9.75 1.61 16.12
N HIS A 90 -8.73 1.25 16.91
CA HIS A 90 -7.67 0.32 16.46
C HIS A 90 -8.12 -1.14 16.42
N GLY A 91 -8.70 -1.65 17.52
CA GLY A 91 -8.91 -3.08 17.71
C GLY A 91 -10.34 -3.49 18.06
N ALA A 92 -11.30 -2.58 18.00
CA ALA A 92 -12.68 -2.83 18.38
C ALA A 92 -13.66 -2.40 17.28
N PRO A 93 -14.81 -3.09 17.14
CA PRO A 93 -15.88 -2.62 16.25
C PRO A 93 -16.34 -1.20 16.63
N LEU A 94 -16.67 -0.39 15.62
CA LEU A 94 -17.20 0.97 15.82
C LEU A 94 -18.59 0.98 16.51
N GLY A 95 -19.32 -0.13 16.43
CA GLY A 95 -20.74 -0.21 16.81
C GLY A 95 -21.66 0.42 15.76
N ALA A 96 -22.97 0.18 15.89
CA ALA A 96 -23.96 0.61 14.90
C ALA A 96 -24.00 2.14 14.70
N GLU A 97 -23.88 2.89 15.79
CA GLU A 97 -23.83 4.36 15.76
C GLU A 97 -22.56 4.86 15.08
N GLY A 98 -21.40 4.28 15.41
CA GLY A 98 -20.12 4.64 14.79
C GLY A 98 -20.06 4.33 13.30
N ILE A 99 -20.66 3.21 12.87
CA ILE A 99 -20.83 2.88 11.43
C ILE A 99 -21.71 3.92 10.74
N THR A 100 -22.84 4.29 11.35
CA THR A 100 -23.76 5.28 10.79
C THR A 100 -23.07 6.65 10.66
N PHE A 101 -22.29 7.04 11.67
CA PHE A 101 -21.51 8.27 11.65
C PHE A 101 -20.47 8.26 10.51
N ALA A 102 -19.70 7.17 10.40
CA ALA A 102 -18.68 7.04 9.35
C ALA A 102 -19.29 7.08 7.96
N LYS A 103 -20.38 6.34 7.71
CA LYS A 103 -21.09 6.38 6.43
C LYS A 103 -21.53 7.79 6.06
N LYS A 104 -22.09 8.54 7.01
CA LYS A 104 -22.47 9.93 6.80
C LYS A 104 -21.26 10.80 6.45
N ALA A 105 -20.13 10.62 7.13
CA ALA A 105 -18.90 11.35 6.83
C ALA A 105 -18.38 11.10 5.40
N TYR A 106 -18.56 9.88 4.89
CA TYR A 106 -18.18 9.51 3.52
C TYR A 106 -19.22 9.89 2.45
N GLY A 107 -20.43 10.32 2.84
CA GLY A 107 -21.56 10.42 1.91
C GLY A 107 -22.01 9.05 1.37
N TRP A 108 -21.84 7.99 2.15
CA TRP A 108 -22.15 6.62 1.76
C TRP A 108 -23.60 6.26 2.05
N GLU A 109 -24.41 6.18 1.00
CA GLU A 109 -25.86 5.91 1.08
C GLU A 109 -26.22 4.44 0.76
N TYR A 110 -25.23 3.58 0.46
CA TYR A 110 -25.50 2.20 0.07
C TYR A 110 -25.73 1.27 1.29
N PRO A 111 -26.52 0.20 1.13
CA PRO A 111 -26.69 -0.84 2.16
C PRO A 111 -25.37 -1.51 2.57
N ASP A 112 -25.39 -2.20 3.71
CA ASP A 112 -24.26 -3.01 4.15
C ASP A 112 -23.86 -4.03 3.09
N PHE A 113 -22.55 -4.24 2.94
CA PHE A 113 -21.96 -5.19 1.99
C PHE A 113 -22.34 -4.93 0.52
N THR A 114 -22.59 -3.67 0.15
CA THR A 114 -22.84 -3.26 -1.23
C THR A 114 -21.55 -2.80 -1.91
N VAL A 115 -21.31 -3.27 -3.14
CA VAL A 115 -20.27 -2.75 -4.03
C VAL A 115 -20.96 -2.00 -5.18
N PRO A 116 -20.80 -0.67 -5.29
CA PRO A 116 -21.32 0.09 -6.42
C PRO A 116 -20.76 -0.43 -7.75
N ALA A 117 -21.59 -0.47 -8.80
CA ALA A 117 -21.21 -1.03 -10.09
C ALA A 117 -19.96 -0.34 -10.67
N GLU A 118 -19.88 0.99 -10.56
CA GLU A 118 -18.71 1.77 -10.97
C GLU A 118 -17.39 1.36 -10.29
N VAL A 119 -17.44 0.89 -9.04
CA VAL A 119 -16.27 0.39 -8.31
C VAL A 119 -15.88 -0.97 -8.87
N ALA A 120 -16.85 -1.88 -9.06
CA ALA A 120 -16.57 -3.20 -9.65
C ALA A 120 -15.99 -3.07 -11.06
N ASP A 121 -16.57 -2.20 -11.89
CA ASP A 121 -16.12 -1.92 -13.25
C ASP A 121 -14.71 -1.33 -13.26
N ARG A 122 -14.41 -0.39 -12.36
CA ARG A 122 -13.07 0.21 -12.21
C ARG A 122 -12.02 -0.83 -11.82
N PHE A 123 -12.33 -1.77 -10.92
CA PHE A 123 -11.42 -2.86 -10.58
C PHE A 123 -11.24 -3.85 -11.72
N ALA A 124 -12.30 -4.16 -12.47
CA ALA A 124 -12.24 -5.03 -13.63
C ALA A 124 -11.35 -4.42 -14.74
N SER A 125 -11.54 -3.14 -15.05
CA SER A 125 -10.79 -2.46 -16.11
C SER A 125 -9.33 -2.21 -15.75
N ASP A 126 -9.05 -1.74 -14.53
CA ASP A 126 -7.73 -1.16 -14.23
C ASP A 126 -6.80 -2.16 -13.52
N LEU A 127 -7.37 -3.15 -12.82
CA LEU A 127 -6.61 -4.18 -12.11
C LEU A 127 -6.68 -5.52 -12.83
N GLN A 128 -7.87 -6.08 -13.04
CA GLN A 128 -8.01 -7.43 -13.58
C GLN A 128 -7.52 -7.52 -15.03
N ALA A 129 -8.02 -6.64 -15.92
CA ALA A 129 -7.62 -6.66 -17.32
C ALA A 129 -6.12 -6.34 -17.50
N ARG A 130 -5.58 -5.40 -16.71
CA ARG A 130 -4.14 -5.09 -16.71
C ARG A 130 -3.31 -6.29 -16.26
N GLY A 131 -3.73 -6.98 -15.19
CA GLY A 131 -3.06 -8.17 -14.67
C GLY A 131 -3.05 -9.32 -15.68
N ALA A 132 -4.22 -9.65 -16.23
CA ALA A 132 -4.36 -10.70 -17.24
C ALA A 132 -3.48 -10.44 -18.47
N LYS A 133 -3.44 -9.19 -18.96
CA LYS A 133 -2.57 -8.80 -20.08
C LYS A 133 -1.08 -8.93 -19.75
N ALA A 134 -0.68 -8.55 -18.53
CA ALA A 134 0.72 -8.66 -18.10
C ALA A 134 1.16 -10.12 -17.95
N GLU A 135 0.28 -10.98 -17.45
CA GLU A 135 0.51 -12.42 -17.32
C GLU A 135 0.58 -13.11 -18.68
N GLU A 136 -0.35 -12.81 -19.60
CA GLU A 136 -0.30 -13.32 -20.97
C GLU A 136 1.02 -12.95 -21.67
N ALA A 137 1.43 -11.68 -21.58
CA ALA A 137 2.70 -11.23 -22.12
C ALA A 137 3.91 -11.91 -21.47
N TRP A 138 3.85 -12.20 -20.16
CA TRP A 138 4.91 -12.94 -19.47
C TRP A 138 4.96 -14.40 -19.90
N ASN A 139 3.82 -15.07 -20.05
CA ASN A 139 3.74 -16.45 -20.53
C ASN A 139 4.31 -16.58 -21.95
N ASP A 140 4.00 -15.64 -22.84
CA ASP A 140 4.57 -15.58 -24.19
C ASP A 140 6.08 -15.36 -24.17
N LEU A 141 6.57 -14.52 -23.26
CA LEU A 141 8.00 -14.29 -23.07
C LEU A 141 8.69 -15.54 -22.55
N PHE A 142 8.09 -16.20 -21.56
CA PHE A 142 8.64 -17.39 -20.92
C PHE A 142 8.67 -18.59 -21.90
N ALA A 143 7.65 -18.75 -22.74
CA ALA A 143 7.65 -19.76 -23.80
C ALA A 143 8.81 -19.59 -24.80
N LYS A 144 9.16 -18.35 -25.14
CA LYS A 144 10.35 -18.07 -25.98
C LYS A 144 11.64 -18.34 -25.21
N TYR A 145 11.70 -17.95 -23.95
CA TYR A 145 12.82 -18.21 -23.06
C TYR A 145 13.12 -19.71 -22.92
N GLU A 146 12.09 -20.55 -22.85
CA GLU A 146 12.25 -22.02 -22.82
C GLU A 146 12.93 -22.58 -24.06
N VAL A 147 12.65 -22.02 -25.24
CA VAL A 147 13.27 -22.46 -26.50
C VAL A 147 14.72 -21.99 -26.58
N GLU A 148 15.00 -20.77 -26.13
CA GLU A 148 16.33 -20.15 -26.21
C GLU A 148 17.29 -20.66 -25.11
N TYR A 149 16.76 -20.98 -23.92
CA TYR A 149 17.52 -21.38 -22.73
C TYR A 149 16.88 -22.60 -22.02
N PRO A 150 16.86 -23.78 -22.64
CA PRO A 150 16.08 -24.93 -22.16
C PRO A 150 16.52 -25.44 -20.78
N GLU A 151 17.82 -25.46 -20.48
CA GLU A 151 18.33 -25.93 -19.19
C GLU A 151 17.95 -24.96 -18.05
N LEU A 152 18.15 -23.65 -18.25
CA LEU A 152 17.79 -22.64 -17.24
C LEU A 152 16.29 -22.55 -17.01
N ALA A 153 15.49 -22.72 -18.06
CA ALA A 153 14.03 -22.73 -17.92
C ALA A 153 13.53 -23.98 -17.18
N ALA A 154 14.18 -25.13 -17.37
CA ALA A 154 13.89 -26.33 -16.58
C ALA A 154 14.23 -26.12 -15.10
N GLU A 155 15.41 -25.57 -14.79
CA GLU A 155 15.79 -25.23 -13.41
C GLU A 155 14.79 -24.25 -12.76
N TYR A 156 14.36 -23.22 -13.50
CA TYR A 156 13.35 -22.27 -13.03
C TYR A 156 12.03 -22.97 -12.66
N LYS A 157 11.52 -23.85 -13.54
CA LYS A 157 10.27 -24.61 -13.31
C LYS A 157 10.36 -25.62 -12.18
N GLU A 158 11.55 -26.11 -11.85
CA GLU A 158 11.73 -26.99 -10.69
C GLU A 158 11.77 -26.18 -9.37
N ALA A 159 12.23 -24.94 -9.42
CA ALA A 159 12.37 -24.07 -8.25
C ALA A 159 11.07 -23.35 -7.83
N PHE A 160 10.13 -23.13 -8.75
CA PHE A 160 8.90 -22.36 -8.56
C PHE A 160 7.67 -23.11 -9.07
#